data_AF-A0A7Y8Y7X2-F1
#
_entry.id   AF-A0A7Y8Y7X2-F1
#
_cell.length_a   1.000
_cell.length_b   1.000
_cell.length_c   1.000
_cell.angle_alpha   90.00
_cell.angle_beta   90.00
_cell.angle_gamma   90.00
#
_symmetry.space_group_name_H-M   'P 1'
#
loop_
_entity.id
_entity.type
_entity.pdbx_description
1 polymer ?
#
loop_
_entity_poly.entity_id
_entity_poly.type
_entity_poly.pdbx_seq_one_letter_code
_entity_poly.pdbx_strand_id
1 'polypeptide(L)'
;MIRKPLISLFTQFIRDTETGRRLKKNGERIRPDSIQNYKYVLLNLTRFSESTGFDLRIRDTSRLNKRELLVEKNYWKKFYRGFTDYLYKNGCHDNYVGANIKTIRVFFNYLKTEKHIHTGDFHKQFYVRKEEIEIQVLSPDQLKFLIHDKSFEEKLTDRQRKVKDIFVFGCTTGLRFSDLFLLTKHNFEHTDGKWYLKVKSKKTKAFTKVRLPEYAVRIFEQWSASNNKRATVFGQLSLFNFNKTLKEIGEAAGFTDPVDVSREKLGKAVKMASSANTPIRFCDKMSSHMMRRTAITTMLILGMPDHLVRKVSGHTQGGNSFNRYVHHAQAYMDTEIEKLHGKLETI
;
A
#
# COMPACT_ATOMS: atom_id res chain seq x y z
N MET A 1 -8.57 -24.47 36.37
CA MET A 1 -7.52 -23.89 35.51
C MET A 1 -7.93 -22.50 35.03
N ILE A 2 -7.11 -21.47 35.29
CA ILE A 2 -7.47 -20.06 35.06
C ILE A 2 -7.52 -19.79 33.54
N ARG A 3 -8.73 -19.62 32.99
CA ARG A 3 -8.94 -19.11 31.63
C ARG A 3 -8.86 -17.59 31.68
N LYS A 4 -8.04 -16.98 30.81
CA LYS A 4 -7.97 -15.51 30.69
C LYS A 4 -8.76 -15.07 29.45
N PRO A 5 -9.67 -14.08 29.54
CA PRO A 5 -10.38 -13.56 28.38
C PRO A 5 -9.41 -12.97 27.36
N LEU A 6 -9.47 -13.45 26.11
CA LEU A 6 -8.54 -13.01 25.06
C LEU A 6 -8.71 -11.52 24.76
N ILE A 7 -9.95 -11.05 24.70
CA ILE A 7 -10.29 -9.65 24.40
C ILE A 7 -9.64 -8.71 25.42
N SER A 8 -9.70 -9.03 26.72
CA SER A 8 -9.05 -8.24 27.78
C SER A 8 -7.53 -8.16 27.59
N LEU A 9 -6.89 -9.30 27.32
CA LEU A 9 -5.44 -9.36 27.07
C LEU A 9 -5.05 -8.59 25.79
N PHE A 10 -5.87 -8.63 24.75
CA PHE A 10 -5.63 -7.93 23.49
C PHE A 10 -5.82 -6.41 23.66
N THR A 11 -6.78 -5.96 24.46
CA THR A 11 -6.92 -4.55 24.86
C THR A 11 -5.67 -4.08 25.59
N GLN A 12 -5.14 -4.89 26.52
CA GLN A 12 -3.87 -4.56 27.20
C GLN A 12 -2.69 -4.49 26.22
N PHE A 13 -2.62 -5.39 25.23
CA PHE A 13 -1.63 -5.36 24.16
C PHE A 13 -1.64 -4.04 23.36
N ILE A 14 -2.83 -3.52 23.05
CA ILE A 14 -2.98 -2.22 22.40
C ILE A 14 -2.52 -1.10 23.34
N ARG A 15 -2.98 -1.09 24.59
CA ARG A 15 -2.63 -0.06 25.58
C ARG A 15 -1.13 0.01 25.85
N ASP A 16 -0.47 -1.14 26.01
CA ASP A 16 0.99 -1.19 26.21
C ASP A 16 1.73 -0.69 24.97
N THR A 17 1.18 -0.90 23.77
CA THR A 17 1.72 -0.32 22.53
C THR A 17 1.52 1.20 22.46
N GLU A 18 0.36 1.72 22.84
CA GLU A 18 0.03 3.16 22.83
C GLU A 18 0.86 3.96 23.82
N THR A 19 1.03 3.41 25.03
CA THR A 19 1.84 4.03 26.10
C THR A 19 3.34 3.96 25.84
N GLY A 20 3.77 3.17 24.86
CA GLY A 20 5.19 2.94 24.56
C GLY A 20 5.88 1.96 25.51
N ARG A 21 5.13 1.25 26.36
CA ARG A 21 5.65 0.11 27.14
C ARG A 21 6.09 -1.02 26.21
N ARG A 22 5.40 -1.18 25.09
CA ARG A 22 5.76 -2.08 24.00
C ARG A 22 6.39 -1.32 22.84
N LEU A 23 7.64 -1.65 22.54
CA LEU A 23 8.43 -1.03 21.49
C LEU A 23 8.71 -2.00 20.34
N LYS A 24 9.21 -1.48 19.22
CA LYS A 24 9.81 -2.31 18.19
C LYS A 24 11.10 -2.94 18.72
N LYS A 25 11.61 -3.97 18.02
CA LYS A 25 12.91 -4.59 18.35
C LYS A 25 14.08 -3.61 18.37
N ASN A 26 14.02 -2.53 17.60
CA ASN A 26 15.04 -1.47 17.56
C ASN A 26 14.78 -0.35 18.60
N GLY A 27 13.89 -0.55 19.57
CA GLY A 27 13.57 0.43 20.62
C GLY A 27 12.64 1.57 20.18
N GLU A 28 12.35 1.73 18.88
CA GLU A 28 11.44 2.78 18.43
C GLU A 28 9.98 2.48 18.81
N ARG A 29 9.20 3.54 19.06
CA ARG A 29 7.75 3.42 19.20
C ARG A 29 7.10 2.85 17.94
N ILE A 30 6.08 2.01 18.15
CA ILE A 30 5.25 1.50 17.08
C ILE A 30 4.40 2.64 16.52
N ARG A 31 4.25 2.68 15.19
CA ARG A 31 3.60 3.81 14.51
C ARG A 31 2.10 3.83 14.79
N PRO A 32 1.46 5.01 14.89
CA PRO A 32 0.01 5.13 15.10
C PRO A 32 -0.83 4.30 14.11
N ASP A 33 -0.49 4.31 12.83
CA ASP A 33 -1.17 3.50 11.81
C ASP A 33 -1.16 2.00 12.12
N SER A 34 -0.06 1.50 12.72
CA SER A 34 0.05 0.09 13.12
C SER A 34 -0.82 -0.22 14.34
N ILE A 35 -0.93 0.73 15.28
CA ILE A 35 -1.83 0.62 16.44
C ILE A 35 -3.29 0.60 15.97
N GLN A 36 -3.63 1.44 14.99
CA GLN A 36 -4.96 1.46 14.40
C GLN A 36 -5.31 0.11 13.76
N ASN A 37 -4.37 -0.54 13.08
CA ASN A 37 -4.57 -1.91 12.61
C ASN A 37 -4.86 -2.88 13.75
N TYR A 38 -4.18 -2.78 14.89
CA TYR A 38 -4.46 -3.63 16.05
C TYR A 38 -5.88 -3.41 16.58
N LYS A 39 -6.36 -2.16 16.62
CA LYS A 39 -7.76 -1.84 16.99
C LYS A 39 -8.77 -2.47 16.04
N TYR A 40 -8.52 -2.46 14.73
CA TYR A 40 -9.37 -3.16 13.77
C TYR A 40 -9.39 -4.67 13.98
N VAL A 41 -8.25 -5.29 14.30
CA VAL A 41 -8.22 -6.73 14.62
C VAL A 41 -9.00 -7.03 15.90
N LEU A 42 -8.87 -6.21 16.94
CA LEU A 42 -9.67 -6.34 18.16
C LEU A 42 -11.17 -6.26 17.84
N LEU A 43 -11.59 -5.27 17.06
CA LEU A 43 -12.98 -5.13 16.64
C LEU A 43 -13.49 -6.36 15.88
N ASN A 44 -12.68 -6.91 14.95
CA ASN A 44 -13.04 -8.12 14.22
C ASN A 44 -13.15 -9.34 15.14
N LEU A 45 -12.26 -9.48 16.13
CA LEU A 45 -12.30 -10.56 17.12
C LEU A 45 -13.56 -10.46 18.00
N THR A 46 -13.89 -9.25 18.48
CA THR A 46 -15.10 -9.00 19.26
C THR A 46 -16.36 -9.36 18.47
N ARG A 47 -16.50 -8.83 17.25
CA ARG A 47 -17.67 -9.12 16.38
C ARG A 47 -17.77 -10.60 16.01
N PHE A 48 -16.63 -11.27 15.80
CA PHE A 48 -16.61 -12.72 15.59
C PHE A 48 -17.14 -13.47 16.81
N SER A 49 -16.67 -13.12 18.01
CA SER A 49 -17.12 -13.73 19.26
C SER A 49 -18.63 -13.53 19.47
N GLU A 50 -19.13 -12.31 19.25
CA GLU A 50 -20.55 -11.94 19.41
C GLU A 50 -21.43 -12.66 18.40
N SER A 51 -21.06 -12.66 17.12
CA SER A 51 -21.88 -13.24 16.05
C SER A 51 -21.89 -14.77 16.01
N THR A 52 -20.84 -15.43 16.53
CA THR A 52 -20.70 -16.90 16.47
C THR A 52 -20.84 -17.59 17.83
N GLY A 53 -20.86 -16.83 18.93
CA GLY A 53 -20.79 -17.37 20.28
C GLY A 53 -19.45 -18.04 20.62
N PHE A 54 -18.41 -17.87 19.79
CA PHE A 54 -17.11 -18.50 20.00
C PHE A 54 -16.39 -17.86 21.20
N ASP A 55 -16.27 -18.60 22.31
CA ASP A 55 -15.57 -18.15 23.52
C ASP A 55 -14.06 -17.96 23.25
N LEU A 56 -13.62 -16.70 23.12
CA LEU A 56 -12.22 -16.32 22.90
C LEU A 56 -11.42 -16.26 24.21
N ARG A 57 -10.51 -17.23 24.39
CA ARG A 57 -9.71 -17.38 25.62
C ARG A 57 -8.27 -17.73 25.36
N ILE A 58 -7.43 -17.45 26.36
CA ILE A 58 -6.04 -17.88 26.45
C ILE A 58 -5.87 -18.82 27.65
N ARG A 59 -5.20 -19.96 27.43
CA ARG A 59 -4.71 -20.85 28.49
C ARG A 59 -3.18 -20.88 28.49
N ASP A 60 -2.61 -20.92 29.69
CA ASP A 60 -1.18 -21.15 29.88
C ASP A 60 -0.86 -22.64 29.77
N THR A 61 -0.13 -22.99 28.72
CA THR A 61 0.28 -24.35 28.36
C THR A 61 1.26 -24.99 29.33
N SER A 62 2.03 -24.19 30.09
CA SER A 62 2.96 -24.72 31.10
C SER A 62 2.25 -25.50 32.21
N ARG A 63 0.94 -25.30 32.35
CA ARG A 63 0.11 -25.93 33.37
C ARG A 63 -0.65 -27.14 32.85
N LEU A 64 -0.66 -27.39 31.54
CA LEU A 64 -1.53 -28.38 30.89
C LEU A 64 -0.88 -29.75 30.84
N ASN A 65 -1.67 -30.81 31.08
CA ASN A 65 -1.24 -32.17 30.78
C ASN A 65 -1.37 -32.51 29.28
N LYS A 66 -0.88 -33.68 28.85
CA LYS A 66 -0.90 -34.13 27.44
C LYS A 66 -2.31 -34.11 26.82
N ARG A 67 -3.32 -34.59 27.55
CA ARG A 67 -4.72 -34.61 27.07
C ARG A 67 -5.27 -33.21 26.91
N GLU A 68 -5.01 -32.32 27.86
CA GLU A 68 -5.44 -30.93 27.81
C GLU A 68 -4.75 -30.14 26.69
N LEU A 69 -3.47 -30.40 26.42
CA LEU A 69 -2.75 -29.82 25.29
C LEU A 69 -3.38 -30.19 23.95
N LEU A 70 -3.86 -31.44 23.79
CA LEU A 70 -4.56 -31.87 22.59
C LEU A 70 -5.90 -31.14 22.42
N VAL A 71 -6.65 -30.97 23.52
CA VAL A 71 -7.88 -30.18 23.52
C VAL A 71 -7.60 -28.73 23.12
N GLU A 72 -6.54 -28.12 23.66
CA GLU A 72 -6.14 -26.76 23.36
C GLU A 72 -5.70 -26.59 21.89
N LYS A 73 -4.97 -27.57 21.34
CA LYS A 73 -4.62 -27.62 19.91
C LYS A 73 -5.86 -27.59 19.03
N ASN A 74 -6.86 -28.41 19.36
CA ASN A 74 -8.12 -28.50 18.62
C ASN A 74 -8.94 -27.21 18.75
N TYR A 75 -8.94 -26.57 19.92
CA TYR A 75 -9.57 -25.27 20.12
C TYR A 75 -8.97 -24.21 19.16
N TRP A 76 -7.64 -24.10 19.09
CA TRP A 76 -6.99 -23.13 18.19
C TRP A 76 -7.17 -23.46 16.70
N LYS A 77 -7.27 -24.73 16.33
CA LYS A 77 -7.63 -25.14 14.97
C LYS A 77 -9.05 -24.70 14.60
N LYS A 78 -10.01 -24.88 15.52
CA LYS A 78 -11.40 -24.41 15.35
C LYS A 78 -11.48 -22.89 15.29
N PHE A 79 -10.77 -22.19 16.17
CA PHE A 79 -10.67 -20.73 16.15
C PHE A 79 -10.17 -20.23 14.80
N TYR A 80 -9.03 -20.74 14.32
CA TYR A 80 -8.44 -20.29 13.06
C TYR A 80 -9.42 -20.41 11.91
N ARG A 81 -10.01 -21.61 11.71
CA ARG A 81 -10.99 -21.84 10.65
C ARG A 81 -12.23 -20.96 10.82
N GLY A 82 -12.82 -20.94 12.01
CA GLY A 82 -14.02 -20.16 12.28
C GLY A 82 -13.82 -18.66 12.06
N PHE A 83 -12.70 -18.11 12.52
CA PHE A 83 -12.39 -16.70 12.37
C PHE A 83 -12.09 -16.32 10.92
N THR A 84 -11.31 -17.12 10.18
CA THR A 84 -11.07 -16.84 8.76
C THR A 84 -12.35 -16.96 7.95
N ASP A 85 -13.17 -17.99 8.19
CA ASP A 85 -14.45 -18.19 7.49
C ASP A 85 -15.40 -17.02 7.76
N TYR A 86 -15.45 -16.53 9.00
CA TYR A 86 -16.19 -15.32 9.36
C TYR A 86 -15.72 -14.09 8.55
N LEU A 87 -14.41 -13.87 8.43
CA LEU A 87 -13.89 -12.74 7.65
C LEU A 87 -14.26 -12.86 6.16
N TYR A 88 -14.13 -14.05 5.57
CA TYR A 88 -14.48 -14.28 4.16
C TYR A 88 -15.97 -14.11 3.88
N LYS A 89 -16.84 -14.57 4.80
CA LYS A 89 -18.29 -14.35 4.73
C LYS A 89 -18.64 -12.85 4.75
N ASN A 90 -17.86 -12.05 5.48
CA ASN A 90 -17.96 -10.58 5.48
C ASN A 90 -17.25 -9.92 4.29
N GLY A 91 -17.01 -10.64 3.19
CA GLY A 91 -16.49 -10.08 1.94
C GLY A 91 -14.97 -9.82 1.91
N CYS A 92 -14.23 -10.20 2.95
CA CYS A 92 -12.78 -9.98 3.00
C CYS A 92 -12.02 -10.86 1.98
N HIS A 93 -10.80 -10.43 1.65
CA HIS A 93 -9.87 -11.13 0.74
C HIS A 93 -8.58 -11.55 1.45
N ASP A 94 -7.80 -12.42 0.80
CA ASP A 94 -6.64 -13.11 1.37
C ASP A 94 -5.63 -12.18 2.03
N ASN A 95 -5.30 -11.02 1.44
CA ASN A 95 -4.36 -10.08 2.08
C ASN A 95 -4.90 -9.47 3.39
N TYR A 96 -6.20 -9.18 3.49
CA TYR A 96 -6.79 -8.63 4.71
C TYR A 96 -6.92 -9.70 5.80
N VAL A 97 -7.37 -10.90 5.42
CA VAL A 97 -7.43 -12.05 6.33
C VAL A 97 -6.03 -12.38 6.85
N GLY A 98 -5.04 -12.46 5.97
CA GLY A 98 -3.63 -12.65 6.34
C GLY A 98 -3.11 -11.57 7.28
N ALA A 99 -3.44 -10.30 7.06
CA ALA A 99 -3.04 -9.20 7.96
C ALA A 99 -3.62 -9.34 9.37
N ASN A 100 -4.89 -9.76 9.50
CA ASN A 100 -5.50 -10.06 10.79
C ASN A 100 -4.76 -11.21 11.49
N ILE A 101 -4.53 -12.33 10.80
CA ILE A 101 -3.83 -13.49 11.35
C ILE A 101 -2.39 -13.15 11.75
N LYS A 102 -1.68 -12.35 10.94
CA LYS A 102 -0.33 -11.87 11.26
C LYS A 102 -0.31 -11.06 12.55
N THR A 103 -1.31 -10.19 12.76
CA THR A 103 -1.44 -9.41 13.98
C THR A 103 -1.72 -10.30 15.19
N ILE A 104 -2.59 -11.30 15.05
CA ILE A 104 -2.85 -12.29 16.11
C ILE A 104 -1.54 -13.03 16.47
N ARG A 105 -0.73 -13.45 15.49
CA ARG A 105 0.60 -14.04 15.77
C ARG A 105 1.51 -13.09 16.54
N VAL A 106 1.50 -11.80 16.22
CA VAL A 106 2.26 -10.78 16.98
C VAL A 106 1.76 -10.66 18.42
N PHE A 107 0.44 -10.72 18.63
CA PHE A 107 -0.16 -10.73 19.96
C PHE A 107 0.26 -11.98 20.77
N PHE A 108 0.28 -13.16 20.17
CA PHE A 108 0.78 -14.38 20.83
C PHE A 108 2.26 -14.26 21.25
N ASN A 109 3.09 -13.69 20.39
CA ASN A 109 4.49 -13.41 20.73
C ASN A 109 4.59 -12.46 21.92
N TYR A 110 3.80 -11.38 21.93
CA TYR A 110 3.71 -10.46 23.06
C TYR A 110 3.33 -11.16 24.37
N LEU A 111 2.33 -12.05 24.35
CA LEU A 111 1.94 -12.81 25.54
C LEU A 111 3.11 -13.64 26.09
N LYS A 112 3.87 -14.29 25.20
CA LYS A 112 5.03 -15.10 25.58
C LYS A 112 6.19 -14.25 26.10
N THR A 113 6.58 -13.21 25.38
CA THR A 113 7.82 -12.48 25.64
C THR A 113 7.68 -11.37 26.68
N GLU A 114 6.55 -10.68 26.71
CA GLU A 114 6.35 -9.50 27.56
C GLU A 114 5.44 -9.79 28.76
N LYS A 115 4.57 -10.82 28.69
CA LYS A 115 3.67 -11.20 29.79
C LYS A 115 3.97 -12.56 30.42
N HIS A 116 4.97 -13.27 29.91
CA HIS A 116 5.36 -14.60 30.39
C HIS A 116 4.21 -15.62 30.41
N ILE A 117 3.20 -15.43 29.56
CA ILE A 117 2.08 -16.37 29.38
C ILE A 117 2.45 -17.34 28.27
N HIS A 118 2.73 -18.60 28.63
CA HIS A 118 3.14 -19.62 27.66
C HIS A 118 1.93 -20.17 26.93
N THR A 119 1.64 -19.66 25.73
CA THR A 119 0.49 -20.12 24.91
C THR A 119 0.81 -21.32 24.03
N GLY A 120 2.00 -21.89 24.15
CA GLY A 120 2.53 -22.89 23.23
C GLY A 120 2.80 -22.31 21.84
N ASP A 121 2.94 -23.20 20.86
CA ASP A 121 3.24 -22.84 19.46
C ASP A 121 2.01 -22.91 18.55
N PHE A 122 0.80 -22.94 19.11
CA PHE A 122 -0.44 -23.11 18.33
C PHE A 122 -0.63 -22.03 17.25
N HIS A 123 -0.18 -20.80 17.50
CA HIS A 123 -0.27 -19.71 16.53
C HIS A 123 0.58 -19.94 15.26
N LYS A 124 1.59 -20.82 15.31
CA LYS A 124 2.39 -21.20 14.13
C LYS A 124 1.57 -21.96 13.10
N GLN A 125 0.48 -22.61 13.52
CA GLN A 125 -0.43 -23.32 12.60
C GLN A 125 -1.35 -22.37 11.82
N PHE A 126 -1.46 -21.09 12.22
CA PHE A 126 -2.39 -20.15 11.57
C PHE A 126 -1.83 -19.70 10.23
N TYR A 127 -2.27 -20.29 9.13
CA TYR A 127 -1.73 -19.92 7.82
C TYR A 127 -2.04 -18.46 7.47
N VAL A 128 -0.99 -17.68 7.19
CA VAL A 128 -1.07 -16.27 6.82
C VAL A 128 -1.14 -16.20 5.30
N ARG A 129 -2.37 -16.09 4.79
CA ARG A 129 -2.61 -15.94 3.35
C ARG A 129 -2.02 -14.63 2.83
N LYS A 130 -1.56 -14.67 1.59
CA LYS A 130 -1.03 -13.52 0.87
C LYS A 130 -1.40 -13.73 -0.60
N GLU A 131 -1.97 -12.71 -1.20
CA GLU A 131 -2.31 -12.67 -2.63
C GLU A 131 -1.42 -11.60 -3.32
N GLU A 132 -1.09 -11.83 -4.58
CA GLU A 132 -0.38 -10.86 -5.41
C GLU A 132 -1.36 -10.12 -6.32
N ILE A 133 -1.42 -8.80 -6.18
CA ILE A 133 -2.57 -8.00 -6.66
C ILE A 133 -2.42 -7.43 -8.08
N GLU A 134 -1.51 -7.81 -8.96
CA GLU A 134 -1.19 -6.98 -10.15
C GLU A 134 -0.91 -5.49 -9.82
N ILE A 135 -0.17 -4.80 -10.68
CA ILE A 135 0.05 -3.36 -10.53
C ILE A 135 -0.61 -2.66 -11.70
N GLN A 136 -1.34 -1.60 -11.41
CA GLN A 136 -1.87 -0.72 -12.43
C GLN A 136 -1.06 0.56 -12.43
N VAL A 137 -0.59 0.93 -13.61
CA VAL A 137 0.27 2.06 -13.90
C VAL A 137 -0.21 2.73 -15.19
N LEU A 138 0.17 3.98 -15.41
CA LEU A 138 0.00 4.57 -16.73
C LEU A 138 0.96 3.92 -17.72
N SER A 139 0.51 3.72 -18.95
CA SER A 139 1.43 3.46 -20.05
C SER A 139 2.31 4.69 -20.33
N PRO A 140 3.47 4.53 -21.00
CA PRO A 140 4.28 5.67 -21.42
C PRO A 140 3.49 6.70 -22.23
N ASP A 141 2.60 6.25 -23.12
CA ASP A 141 1.77 7.13 -23.95
C ASP A 141 0.73 7.90 -23.15
N GLN A 142 0.05 7.25 -22.20
CA GLN A 142 -0.90 7.93 -21.30
C GLN A 142 -0.19 8.99 -20.44
N LEU A 143 1.01 8.69 -19.94
CA LEU A 143 1.79 9.67 -19.19
C LEU A 143 2.24 10.83 -20.09
N LYS A 144 2.73 10.54 -21.30
CA LYS A 144 3.12 11.56 -22.29
C LYS A 144 1.94 12.47 -22.66
N PHE A 145 0.75 11.88 -22.87
CA PHE A 145 -0.49 12.61 -23.10
C PHE A 145 -0.79 13.61 -21.98
N LEU A 146 -0.78 13.17 -20.72
CA LEU A 146 -1.03 14.06 -19.57
C LEU A 146 0.04 15.17 -19.39
N ILE A 147 1.27 14.94 -19.86
CA ILE A 147 2.35 15.93 -19.79
C ILE A 147 2.21 17.00 -20.88
N HIS A 148 1.83 16.62 -22.10
CA HIS A 148 2.04 17.45 -23.29
C HIS A 148 0.78 17.91 -24.02
N ASP A 149 -0.37 17.26 -23.81
CA ASP A 149 -1.59 17.62 -24.54
C ASP A 149 -2.24 18.90 -23.98
N LYS A 150 -1.99 20.02 -24.67
CA LYS A 150 -2.54 21.34 -24.32
C LYS A 150 -4.04 21.42 -24.55
N SER A 151 -4.55 20.78 -25.61
CA SER A 151 -5.97 20.79 -25.95
C SER A 151 -6.82 20.10 -24.88
N PHE A 152 -6.26 19.05 -24.27
CA PHE A 152 -6.85 18.38 -23.12
C PHE A 152 -6.78 19.26 -21.87
N GLU A 153 -5.64 19.90 -21.62
CA GLU A 153 -5.44 20.77 -20.45
C GLU A 153 -6.39 21.98 -20.42
N GLU A 154 -6.71 22.55 -21.58
CA GLU A 154 -7.68 23.64 -21.74
C GLU A 154 -9.11 23.23 -21.35
N LYS A 155 -9.46 21.95 -21.51
CA LYS A 155 -10.78 21.41 -21.14
C LYS A 155 -10.93 21.18 -19.63
N LEU A 156 -9.83 21.19 -18.88
CA LEU A 156 -9.86 20.92 -17.43
C LEU A 156 -10.26 22.17 -16.64
N THR A 157 -10.95 21.99 -15.53
CA THR A 157 -11.12 23.04 -14.52
C THR A 157 -9.78 23.33 -13.82
N ASP A 158 -9.63 24.49 -13.15
CA ASP A 158 -8.41 24.81 -12.38
C ASP A 158 -8.06 23.75 -11.34
N ARG A 159 -9.09 23.20 -10.67
CA ARG A 159 -8.93 22.12 -9.72
C ARG A 159 -8.38 20.86 -10.40
N GLN A 160 -8.91 20.49 -11.57
CA GLN A 160 -8.43 19.33 -12.31
C GLN A 160 -7.02 19.55 -12.85
N ARG A 161 -6.69 20.74 -13.38
CA ARG A 161 -5.32 21.09 -13.80
C ARG A 161 -4.32 20.90 -12.65
N LYS A 162 -4.64 21.44 -11.47
CA LYS A 162 -3.81 21.27 -10.28
C LYS A 162 -3.60 19.80 -9.90
N VAL A 163 -4.66 18.99 -9.90
CA VAL A 163 -4.57 17.57 -9.58
C VAL A 163 -3.78 16.80 -10.66
N LYS A 164 -3.98 17.12 -11.94
CA LYS A 164 -3.22 16.57 -13.08
C LYS A 164 -1.73 16.85 -12.89
N ASP A 165 -1.35 18.09 -12.63
CA ASP A 165 0.04 18.50 -12.44
C ASP A 165 0.69 17.80 -11.24
N ILE A 166 0.00 17.75 -10.10
CA ILE A 166 0.49 17.02 -8.92
C ILE A 166 0.67 15.52 -9.25
N PHE A 167 -0.28 14.94 -10.01
CA PHE A 167 -0.21 13.55 -10.42
C PHE A 167 0.97 13.28 -11.36
N VAL A 168 1.16 14.09 -12.39
CA VAL A 168 2.30 14.04 -13.32
C VAL A 168 3.62 14.21 -12.56
N PHE A 169 3.71 15.18 -11.66
CA PHE A 169 4.89 15.41 -10.83
C PHE A 169 5.20 14.19 -9.94
N GLY A 170 4.16 13.53 -9.39
CA GLY A 170 4.32 12.28 -8.66
C GLY A 170 4.76 11.10 -9.54
N CYS A 171 4.21 10.98 -10.75
CA CYS A 171 4.65 10.01 -11.78
C CYS A 171 6.10 10.23 -12.23
N THR A 172 6.63 11.44 -12.04
CA THR A 172 8.00 11.79 -12.39
C THR A 172 8.98 11.53 -11.25
N THR A 173 8.60 11.92 -10.03
CA THR A 173 9.50 11.92 -8.86
C THR A 173 9.42 10.63 -8.03
N GLY A 174 8.39 9.80 -8.22
CA GLY A 174 8.22 8.54 -7.48
C GLY A 174 7.88 8.72 -5.99
N LEU A 175 7.53 9.94 -5.58
CA LEU A 175 7.17 10.26 -4.21
C LEU A 175 5.80 9.71 -3.83
N ARG A 176 5.61 9.45 -2.53
CA ARG A 176 4.28 9.11 -2.00
C ARG A 176 3.45 10.38 -1.90
N PHE A 177 2.12 10.25 -2.00
CA PHE A 177 1.18 11.36 -1.78
C PHE A 177 1.52 12.19 -0.53
N SER A 178 1.70 11.55 0.62
CA SER A 178 2.03 12.24 1.87
C SER A 178 3.39 12.96 1.83
N ASP A 179 4.35 12.48 1.04
CA ASP A 179 5.66 13.12 0.91
C ASP A 179 5.56 14.32 -0.05
N LEU A 180 4.75 14.25 -1.12
CA LEU A 180 4.49 15.35 -2.07
C LEU A 180 3.86 16.58 -1.39
N PHE A 181 2.84 16.35 -0.56
CA PHE A 181 2.14 17.45 0.14
C PHE A 181 2.93 18.04 1.32
N LEU A 182 4.14 17.53 1.60
CA LEU A 182 5.09 18.12 2.55
C LEU A 182 6.23 18.89 1.87
N LEU A 183 6.26 18.91 0.53
CA LEU A 183 7.28 19.64 -0.20
C LEU A 183 7.14 21.14 0.02
N THR A 184 8.26 21.79 0.31
CA THR A 184 8.42 23.24 0.43
C THR A 184 9.47 23.70 -0.58
N LYS A 185 9.63 25.02 -0.77
CA LYS A 185 10.66 25.58 -1.65
C LYS A 185 12.08 25.10 -1.29
N HIS A 186 12.35 24.84 -0.02
CA HIS A 186 13.66 24.32 0.45
C HIS A 186 14.00 22.92 -0.06
N ASN A 187 13.02 22.17 -0.55
CA ASN A 187 13.27 20.87 -1.15
C ASN A 187 13.82 20.98 -2.58
N PHE A 188 13.78 22.17 -3.19
CA PHE A 188 14.19 22.39 -4.57
C PHE A 188 15.49 23.19 -4.60
N GLU A 189 16.50 22.65 -5.27
CA GLU A 189 17.81 23.28 -5.42
C GLU A 189 18.10 23.53 -6.88
N HIS A 190 18.52 24.75 -7.19
CA HIS A 190 19.04 25.10 -8.50
C HIS A 190 20.58 25.11 -8.43
N THR A 191 21.22 24.25 -9.19
CA THR A 191 22.69 24.11 -9.24
C THR A 191 23.10 23.80 -10.67
N ASP A 192 24.09 24.54 -11.19
CA ASP A 192 24.61 24.39 -12.56
C ASP A 192 23.53 24.43 -13.64
N GLY A 193 22.60 25.39 -13.53
CA GLY A 193 21.48 25.55 -14.48
C GLY A 193 20.46 24.41 -14.45
N LYS A 194 20.47 23.55 -13.42
CA LYS A 194 19.59 22.38 -13.29
C LYS A 194 18.87 22.39 -11.95
N TRP A 195 17.60 22.00 -11.97
CA TRP A 195 16.81 21.81 -10.78
C TRP A 195 16.91 20.38 -10.22
N TYR A 196 17.04 20.29 -8.91
CA TYR A 196 17.06 19.04 -8.16
C TYR A 196 16.05 19.07 -7.03
N LEU A 197 15.37 17.95 -6.82
CA LEU A 197 14.47 17.72 -5.70
C LEU A 197 15.16 16.87 -4.63
N LYS A 198 15.34 17.44 -3.43
CA LYS A 198 15.86 16.78 -2.23
C LYS A 198 14.76 16.50 -1.22
N VAL A 199 14.53 15.23 -0.92
CA VAL A 199 13.47 14.78 0.00
C VAL A 199 13.99 13.77 1.00
N LYS A 200 13.54 13.92 2.25
CA LYS A 200 13.66 12.89 3.28
C LYS A 200 12.29 12.24 3.50
N SER A 201 12.12 10.99 3.09
CA SER A 201 10.80 10.33 3.16
C SER A 201 10.29 10.21 4.60
N LYS A 202 9.02 10.54 4.85
CA LYS A 202 8.41 10.42 6.20
C LYS A 202 8.37 8.97 6.69
N LYS A 203 8.14 8.03 5.76
CA LYS A 203 7.98 6.59 6.09
C LYS A 203 9.33 5.91 6.28
N THR A 204 10.24 6.01 5.32
CA THR A 204 11.51 5.26 5.34
C THR A 204 12.70 6.04 5.88
N LYS A 205 12.56 7.37 6.08
CA LYS A 205 13.64 8.29 6.47
C LYS A 205 14.82 8.35 5.48
N ALA A 206 14.69 7.70 4.32
CA ALA A 206 15.67 7.74 3.25
C ALA A 206 15.75 9.15 2.63
N PHE A 207 16.97 9.57 2.30
CA PHE A 207 17.24 10.79 1.55
C PHE A 207 17.36 10.46 0.07
N THR A 208 16.64 11.23 -0.76
CA THR A 208 16.68 11.11 -2.21
C THR A 208 16.95 12.49 -2.80
N LYS A 209 17.89 12.57 -3.75
CA LYS A 209 18.11 13.72 -4.63
C LYS A 209 17.82 13.28 -6.07
N VAL A 210 16.86 13.92 -6.73
CA VAL A 210 16.44 13.59 -8.11
C VAL A 210 16.55 14.83 -8.97
N ARG A 211 17.11 14.72 -10.18
CA ARG A 211 17.11 15.80 -11.17
C ARG A 211 15.70 15.94 -11.75
N LEU A 212 15.18 17.16 -11.82
CA LEU A 212 13.86 17.43 -12.38
C LEU A 212 13.95 17.69 -13.90
N PRO A 213 13.07 17.09 -14.71
CA PRO A 213 12.89 17.50 -16.09
C PRO A 213 12.13 18.83 -16.18
N GLU A 214 12.26 19.50 -17.33
CA GLU A 214 11.70 20.84 -17.56
C GLU A 214 10.21 20.95 -17.23
N TYR A 215 9.39 19.97 -17.64
CA TYR A 215 7.96 20.00 -17.35
C TYR A 215 7.65 19.90 -15.86
N ALA A 216 8.47 19.19 -15.07
CA ALA A 216 8.31 19.11 -13.62
C ALA A 216 8.78 20.39 -12.93
N VAL A 217 9.77 21.09 -13.50
CA VAL A 217 10.18 22.43 -13.06
C VAL A 217 9.05 23.43 -13.27
N ARG A 218 8.43 23.45 -14.46
CA ARG A 218 7.27 24.32 -14.72
C ARG A 218 6.12 24.07 -13.75
N ILE A 219 5.80 22.80 -13.46
CA ILE A 219 4.79 22.45 -12.45
C ILE A 219 5.17 23.01 -11.07
N PHE A 220 6.43 22.85 -10.66
CA PHE A 220 6.91 23.41 -9.40
C PHE A 220 6.75 24.94 -9.39
N GLU A 221 7.22 25.64 -10.42
CA GLU A 221 7.18 27.10 -10.51
C GLU A 221 5.74 27.61 -10.46
N GLN A 222 4.84 27.03 -11.26
CA GLN A 222 3.42 27.36 -11.33
C GLN A 222 2.74 27.32 -9.95
N TRP A 223 3.01 26.28 -9.16
CA TRP A 223 2.34 26.09 -7.87
C TRP A 223 3.12 26.68 -6.68
N SER A 224 4.36 27.13 -6.88
CA SER A 224 5.20 27.71 -5.84
C SER A 224 4.98 29.22 -5.59
N ALA A 225 3.91 29.81 -6.10
CA ALA A 225 3.67 31.26 -6.11
C ALA A 225 3.59 31.94 -4.70
N SER A 226 3.51 31.19 -3.60
CA SER A 226 3.48 31.79 -2.26
C SER A 226 4.84 32.40 -1.87
N ASN A 227 4.83 33.66 -1.44
CA ASN A 227 6.00 34.33 -0.85
C ASN A 227 6.43 33.73 0.51
N ASN A 228 5.57 32.93 1.14
CA ASN A 228 5.90 32.24 2.37
C ASN A 228 6.77 31.00 2.10
N LYS A 229 8.04 31.06 2.49
CA LYS A 229 9.01 29.96 2.31
C LYS A 229 8.62 28.65 3.03
N ARG A 230 7.77 28.72 4.06
CA ARG A 230 7.24 27.54 4.78
C ARG A 230 5.96 26.98 4.16
N ALA A 231 5.36 27.65 3.18
CA ALA A 231 4.21 27.12 2.49
C ALA A 231 4.58 25.85 1.71
N THR A 232 3.67 24.89 1.72
CA THR A 232 3.81 23.69 0.88
C THR A 232 3.57 24.07 -0.57
N VAL A 233 4.36 23.48 -1.48
CA VAL A 233 4.29 23.77 -2.92
C VAL A 233 2.90 23.48 -3.48
N PHE A 234 2.29 22.36 -3.08
CA PHE A 234 0.98 21.95 -3.62
C PHE A 234 -0.21 22.36 -2.74
N GLY A 235 0.02 23.14 -1.67
CA GLY A 235 -1.00 23.51 -0.70
C GLY A 235 -1.54 22.31 0.10
N GLN A 236 -2.84 22.33 0.42
CA GLN A 236 -3.53 21.23 1.10
C GLN A 236 -4.60 20.62 0.20
N LEU A 237 -4.64 19.29 0.15
CA LEU A 237 -5.68 18.53 -0.52
C LEU A 237 -5.84 17.18 0.17
N SER A 238 -7.08 16.78 0.46
CA SER A 238 -7.32 15.46 1.05
C SER A 238 -7.06 14.36 0.02
N LEU A 239 -6.57 13.21 0.49
CA LEU A 239 -6.35 12.04 -0.38
C LEU A 239 -7.64 11.59 -1.07
N PHE A 240 -8.79 11.72 -0.39
CA PHE A 240 -10.10 11.42 -0.95
C PHE A 240 -10.42 12.33 -2.14
N ASN A 241 -10.31 13.66 -1.98
CA ASN A 241 -10.60 14.61 -3.04
C ASN A 241 -9.61 14.50 -4.19
N PHE A 242 -8.32 14.26 -3.91
CA PHE A 242 -7.31 14.01 -4.92
C PHE A 242 -7.66 12.78 -5.76
N ASN A 243 -7.94 11.65 -5.13
CA ASN A 243 -8.28 10.41 -5.84
C ASN A 243 -9.59 10.57 -6.62
N LYS A 244 -10.62 11.22 -6.05
CA LYS A 244 -11.88 11.48 -6.76
C LYS A 244 -11.64 12.28 -8.04
N THR A 245 -10.97 13.43 -7.93
CA THR A 245 -10.66 14.28 -9.08
C THR A 245 -9.74 13.61 -10.08
N LEU A 246 -8.82 12.74 -9.63
CA LEU A 246 -7.96 11.98 -10.53
C LEU A 246 -8.75 11.00 -11.41
N LYS A 247 -9.82 10.37 -10.89
CA LYS A 247 -10.69 9.52 -11.69
C LYS A 247 -11.48 10.32 -12.73
N GLU A 248 -11.99 11.49 -12.33
CA GLU A 248 -12.66 12.44 -13.24
C GLU A 248 -11.73 12.87 -14.40
N ILE A 249 -10.45 13.12 -14.10
CA ILE A 249 -9.43 13.42 -15.13
C ILE A 249 -9.21 12.22 -16.05
N GLY A 250 -9.09 11.00 -15.50
CA GLY A 250 -8.92 9.79 -16.29
C GLY A 250 -10.10 9.52 -17.22
N GLU A 251 -11.31 9.76 -16.75
CA GLU A 251 -12.53 9.66 -17.56
C GLU A 251 -12.55 10.72 -18.68
N ALA A 252 -12.24 11.98 -18.36
CA ALA A 252 -12.13 13.05 -19.37
C ALA A 252 -11.01 12.79 -20.40
N ALA A 253 -9.95 12.09 -20.01
CA ALA A 253 -8.85 11.67 -20.88
C ALA A 253 -9.18 10.45 -21.75
N GLY A 254 -10.37 9.86 -21.60
CA GLY A 254 -10.76 8.65 -22.31
C GLY A 254 -10.07 7.38 -21.83
N PHE A 255 -9.50 7.37 -20.62
CA PHE A 255 -8.85 6.17 -20.04
C PHE A 255 -9.91 5.21 -19.47
N THR A 256 -10.85 4.81 -20.31
CA THR A 256 -12.07 4.08 -19.94
C THR A 256 -12.03 2.61 -20.31
N ASP A 257 -10.91 2.12 -20.84
CA ASP A 257 -10.72 0.71 -21.19
C ASP A 257 -11.00 -0.21 -19.99
N PRO A 258 -11.69 -1.34 -20.22
CA PRO A 258 -11.99 -2.28 -19.16
C PRO A 258 -10.70 -2.93 -18.65
N VAL A 259 -10.60 -3.09 -17.33
CA VAL A 259 -9.50 -3.78 -16.67
C VAL A 259 -10.02 -4.97 -15.88
N ASP A 260 -9.43 -6.13 -16.12
CA ASP A 260 -9.67 -7.31 -15.29
C ASP A 260 -9.05 -7.08 -13.91
N VAL A 261 -9.85 -7.27 -12.88
CA VAL A 261 -9.40 -7.13 -11.49
C VAL A 261 -9.82 -8.37 -10.75
N SER A 262 -8.84 -9.17 -10.34
CA SER A 262 -9.08 -10.34 -9.50
C SER A 262 -8.55 -10.12 -8.09
N ARG A 263 -9.24 -10.73 -7.13
CA ARG A 263 -8.79 -10.87 -5.74
C ARG A 263 -8.92 -12.31 -5.31
N GLU A 264 -8.09 -12.76 -4.40
CA GLU A 264 -8.14 -14.14 -3.93
C GLU A 264 -9.02 -14.27 -2.68
N LYS A 265 -9.83 -15.32 -2.67
CA LYS A 265 -10.49 -15.86 -1.48
C LYS A 265 -10.12 -17.31 -1.33
N LEU A 266 -9.47 -17.64 -0.22
CA LEU A 266 -8.97 -18.99 0.07
C LEU A 266 -8.01 -19.51 -1.02
N GLY A 267 -7.21 -18.63 -1.63
CA GLY A 267 -6.29 -18.95 -2.72
C GLY A 267 -6.96 -19.20 -4.08
N LYS A 268 -8.26 -18.92 -4.20
CA LYS A 268 -8.99 -18.96 -5.48
C LYS A 268 -9.22 -17.55 -5.98
N ALA A 269 -8.89 -17.29 -7.24
CA ALA A 269 -9.15 -16.01 -7.87
C ALA A 269 -10.66 -15.76 -8.01
N VAL A 270 -11.10 -14.56 -7.63
CA VAL A 270 -12.47 -14.07 -7.74
C VAL A 270 -12.41 -12.78 -8.54
N LYS A 271 -13.08 -12.75 -9.71
CA LYS A 271 -13.21 -11.54 -10.52
C LYS A 271 -14.03 -10.50 -9.76
N MET A 272 -13.62 -9.25 -9.85
CA MET A 272 -14.31 -8.12 -9.26
C MET A 272 -15.16 -7.44 -10.33
N ALA A 273 -16.47 -7.41 -10.11
CA ALA A 273 -17.40 -6.59 -10.88
C ALA A 273 -17.67 -5.27 -10.12
N SER A 274 -18.04 -4.22 -10.85
CA SER A 274 -18.57 -3.01 -10.21
C SER A 274 -19.92 -3.32 -9.54
N SER A 275 -20.35 -2.45 -8.63
CA SER A 275 -21.66 -2.55 -7.95
C SER A 275 -22.85 -2.58 -8.91
N ALA A 276 -22.66 -2.15 -10.16
CA ALA A 276 -23.68 -2.06 -11.21
C ALA A 276 -23.50 -3.11 -12.32
N ASN A 277 -22.70 -4.16 -12.09
CA ASN A 277 -22.38 -5.18 -13.09
C ASN A 277 -21.70 -4.63 -14.37
N THR A 278 -21.16 -3.42 -14.30
CA THR A 278 -20.35 -2.82 -15.37
C THR A 278 -18.89 -3.23 -15.23
N PRO A 279 -18.15 -3.33 -16.35
CA PRO A 279 -16.72 -3.58 -16.28
C PRO A 279 -16.02 -2.46 -15.51
N ILE A 280 -15.05 -2.82 -14.68
CA ILE A 280 -14.22 -1.83 -14.00
C ILE A 280 -13.32 -1.20 -15.06
N ARG A 281 -13.33 0.13 -15.18
CA ARG A 281 -12.51 0.85 -16.15
C ARG A 281 -11.16 1.21 -15.55
N PHE A 282 -10.18 1.49 -16.39
CA PHE A 282 -8.86 1.94 -15.97
C PHE A 282 -8.94 3.20 -15.09
N CYS A 283 -9.71 4.22 -15.51
CA CYS A 283 -9.92 5.45 -14.76
C CYS A 283 -10.50 5.19 -13.35
N ASP A 284 -11.34 4.18 -13.16
CA ASP A 284 -11.95 3.85 -11.86
C ASP A 284 -10.92 3.39 -10.83
N LYS A 285 -9.74 2.97 -11.29
CA LYS A 285 -8.62 2.53 -10.46
C LYS A 285 -7.53 3.59 -10.28
N MET A 286 -7.66 4.73 -10.96
CA MET A 286 -6.72 5.83 -10.79
C MET A 286 -6.72 6.34 -9.35
N SER A 287 -5.51 6.38 -8.78
CA SER A 287 -5.27 6.80 -7.40
C SER A 287 -3.85 7.31 -7.21
N SER A 288 -3.61 7.99 -6.11
CA SER A 288 -2.27 8.50 -5.75
C SER A 288 -1.19 7.41 -5.64
N HIS A 289 -1.57 6.14 -5.46
CA HIS A 289 -0.63 5.03 -5.49
C HIS A 289 -0.04 4.80 -6.88
N MET A 290 -0.78 5.12 -7.95
CA MET A 290 -0.29 4.95 -9.33
C MET A 290 0.91 5.84 -9.60
N MET A 291 0.98 7.07 -9.06
CA MET A 291 2.11 7.98 -9.24
C MET A 291 3.46 7.29 -9.07
N ARG A 292 3.67 6.71 -7.89
CA ARG A 292 4.92 6.03 -7.58
C ARG A 292 5.14 4.75 -8.39
N ARG A 293 4.06 4.01 -8.69
CA ARG A 293 4.15 2.76 -9.45
C ARG A 293 4.56 3.06 -10.90
N THR A 294 3.87 4.01 -11.54
CA THR A 294 4.20 4.55 -12.86
C THR A 294 5.64 5.05 -12.92
N ALA A 295 6.07 5.87 -11.95
CA ALA A 295 7.46 6.36 -11.91
C ALA A 295 8.48 5.21 -11.96
N ILE A 296 8.28 4.18 -11.13
CA ILE A 296 9.18 3.03 -11.03
C ILE A 296 9.16 2.22 -12.31
N THR A 297 7.98 1.87 -12.82
CA THR A 297 7.85 1.04 -14.03
C THR A 297 8.39 1.78 -15.24
N THR A 298 8.10 3.08 -15.40
CA THR A 298 8.64 3.90 -16.49
C THR A 298 10.17 3.98 -16.43
N MET A 299 10.77 4.20 -15.26
CA MET A 299 12.23 4.20 -15.14
C MET A 299 12.85 2.85 -15.53
N LEU A 300 12.24 1.73 -15.13
CA LEU A 300 12.72 0.39 -15.47
C LEU A 300 12.56 0.09 -16.97
N ILE A 301 11.41 0.43 -17.55
CA ILE A 301 11.13 0.27 -19.00
C ILE A 301 12.14 1.08 -19.84
N LEU A 302 12.52 2.27 -19.36
CA LEU A 302 13.53 3.11 -20.01
C LEU A 302 14.98 2.70 -19.69
N GLY A 303 15.18 1.50 -19.13
CA GLY A 303 16.51 0.90 -18.93
C GLY A 303 17.28 1.40 -17.72
N MET A 304 16.66 2.11 -16.77
CA MET A 304 17.35 2.52 -15.54
C MET A 304 17.64 1.30 -14.66
N PRO A 305 18.90 1.09 -14.22
CA PRO A 305 19.26 -0.03 -13.35
C PRO A 305 18.41 -0.10 -12.06
N ASP A 306 17.98 -1.33 -11.69
CA ASP A 306 17.16 -1.62 -10.50
C ASP A 306 17.64 -0.85 -9.25
N HIS A 307 18.92 -1.00 -8.91
CA HIS A 307 19.48 -0.41 -7.68
C HIS A 307 19.34 1.13 -7.63
N LEU A 308 19.39 1.82 -8.78
CA LEU A 308 19.15 3.26 -8.89
C LEU A 308 17.67 3.58 -8.71
N VAL A 309 16.77 2.83 -9.36
CA VAL A 309 15.33 3.00 -9.21
C VAL A 309 14.88 2.74 -7.77
N ARG A 310 15.45 1.75 -7.08
CA ARG A 310 15.22 1.52 -5.63
C ARG A 310 15.68 2.71 -4.79
N LYS A 311 16.82 3.32 -5.11
CA LYS A 311 17.33 4.51 -4.41
C LYS A 311 16.40 5.72 -4.63
N VAL A 312 16.00 5.98 -5.88
CA VAL A 312 15.08 7.07 -6.24
C VAL A 312 13.74 6.89 -5.54
N SER A 313 13.14 5.70 -5.67
CA SER A 313 11.88 5.42 -5.01
C SER A 313 12.04 5.29 -3.49
N GLY A 314 13.20 4.99 -2.93
CA GLY A 314 13.37 4.76 -1.49
C GLY A 314 12.75 3.44 -1.04
N HIS A 315 12.91 2.39 -1.86
CA HIS A 315 12.67 1.01 -1.46
C HIS A 315 13.90 0.45 -0.74
N THR A 316 13.68 -0.41 0.25
CA THR A 316 14.76 -1.11 0.93
C THR A 316 15.44 -2.07 -0.03
N GLN A 317 16.78 -2.10 0.01
CA GLN A 317 17.55 -3.07 -0.76
C GLN A 317 17.18 -4.50 -0.34
N GLY A 318 17.00 -5.40 -1.32
CA GLY A 318 16.55 -6.77 -1.08
C GLY A 318 15.06 -6.94 -0.71
N GLY A 319 14.25 -5.87 -0.71
CA GLY A 319 12.82 -5.98 -0.45
C GLY A 319 12.04 -6.57 -1.62
N ASN A 320 11.32 -7.67 -1.39
CA ASN A 320 10.50 -8.37 -2.41
C ASN A 320 9.35 -7.51 -2.96
N SER A 321 8.95 -6.44 -2.28
CA SER A 321 7.86 -5.57 -2.75
C SER A 321 8.19 -4.83 -4.05
N PHE A 322 9.49 -4.70 -4.40
CA PHE A 322 9.92 -4.05 -5.63
C PHE A 322 9.86 -4.97 -6.84
N ASN A 323 10.04 -6.27 -6.66
CA ASN A 323 10.16 -7.24 -7.76
C ASN A 323 8.93 -7.25 -8.67
N ARG A 324 7.75 -6.93 -8.13
CA ARG A 324 6.51 -6.77 -8.90
C ARG A 324 6.61 -5.71 -10.01
N TYR A 325 7.41 -4.67 -9.81
CA TYR A 325 7.66 -3.65 -10.85
C TYR A 325 8.62 -4.15 -11.92
N VAL A 326 9.61 -4.97 -11.53
CA VAL A 326 10.56 -5.59 -12.46
C VAL A 326 9.82 -6.57 -13.38
N HIS A 327 8.97 -7.44 -12.83
CA HIS A 327 8.16 -8.36 -13.62
C HIS A 327 7.21 -7.63 -14.59
N HIS A 328 6.59 -6.54 -14.14
CA HIS A 328 5.74 -5.74 -15.03
C HIS A 328 6.55 -5.05 -16.14
N ALA A 329 7.72 -4.50 -15.83
CA ALA A 329 8.57 -3.87 -16.84
C ALA A 329 9.06 -4.90 -17.86
N GLN A 330 9.40 -6.13 -17.43
CA GLN A 330 9.77 -7.22 -18.31
C GLN A 330 8.63 -7.60 -19.27
N ALA A 331 7.43 -7.84 -18.75
CA ALA A 331 6.28 -8.19 -19.59
C ALA A 331 5.96 -7.09 -20.63
N TYR A 332 6.14 -5.82 -20.27
CA TYR A 332 6.02 -4.71 -21.20
C TYR A 332 7.10 -4.75 -22.29
N MET A 333 8.37 -4.96 -21.91
CA MET A 333 9.47 -5.09 -22.87
C MET A 333 9.25 -6.26 -23.83
N ASP A 334 8.80 -7.42 -23.33
CA ASP A 334 8.51 -8.60 -24.14
C ASP A 334 7.43 -8.27 -25.20
N THR A 335 6.35 -7.60 -24.80
CA THR A 335 5.28 -7.16 -25.71
C THR A 335 5.78 -6.19 -26.79
N GLU A 336 6.66 -5.26 -26.44
CA GLU A 336 7.22 -4.30 -27.41
C GLU A 336 8.23 -4.97 -28.37
N ILE A 337 9.01 -5.94 -27.88
CA ILE A 337 9.91 -6.76 -28.71
C ILE A 337 9.10 -7.58 -29.72
N GLU A 338 8.00 -8.21 -29.30
CA GLU A 338 7.10 -8.94 -30.19
C GLU A 338 6.53 -8.05 -31.30
N LYS A 339 6.08 -6.84 -30.98
CA LYS A 339 5.62 -5.86 -31.98
C LYS A 339 6.73 -5.49 -32.97
N LEU A 340 7.96 -5.35 -32.49
CA LEU A 340 9.11 -5.02 -33.31
C LEU A 340 9.45 -6.19 -34.25
N HIS A 341 9.49 -7.43 -33.74
CA HIS A 341 9.68 -8.62 -34.57
C HIS A 341 8.58 -8.75 -35.63
N GLY A 342 7.31 -8.57 -35.26
CA GLY A 342 6.19 -8.64 -36.21
C GLY A 342 6.34 -7.65 -37.36
N LYS A 343 6.85 -6.43 -37.10
CA LYS A 343 7.12 -5.42 -38.15
C LYS A 343 8.34 -5.75 -39.01
N LEU A 344 9.31 -6.48 -38.48
CA LEU A 344 10.47 -6.95 -39.25
C LEU A 344 10.15 -8.18 -40.11
N GLU A 345 9.16 -8.97 -39.71
CA GLU A 345 8.69 -10.16 -40.42
C GLU A 345 7.69 -9.84 -41.55
N THR A 346 7.00 -8.70 -41.48
CA THR A 346 6.20 -8.21 -42.61
C THR A 346 7.11 -7.44 -43.59
N ILE A 347 7.47 -8.10 -44.70
CA ILE A 347 8.23 -7.54 -45.84
C ILE A 347 7.43 -6.47 -46.57
#